data_AF-A0A1J5QNA1-F1
#
_entry.id   AF-A0A1J5QNA1-F1
#
_cell.length_a   1.000
_cell.length_b   1.000
_cell.length_c   1.000
_cell.angle_alpha   90.00
_cell.angle_beta   90.00
_cell.angle_gamma   90.00
#
_symmetry.space_group_name_H-M   'P 1'
#
loop_
_entity.id
_entity.type
_entity.pdbx_description
1 polymer ?
#
loop_
_entity_poly.entity_id
_entity_poly.type
_entity_poly.pdbx_seq_one_letter_code
_entity_poly.pdbx_strand_id
1 'polypeptide(L)'
;MTVISENQVVMRCGYEIAKQVGIIKAVPRPQARFTPVSDKLDWAALIREGSVQHLTVTPADVGLEATGQPYMDLYFGYLNAPDIGRNILGDRNYQSLMADLKPNEHAIFIIANGSTAFKGSGFVRGGISDRIQVAQDMDTYTFRDTDYRNLYGIKAAGAPAFNESGIFIIRSASFSAAYPWSLVFLGHKTDKQTGAKTFANFDREYWLDGRYLEGGRPTIVRPDPVWLHIWKDKARGIAAFTALLLLIGAVYARRDALVRRCTRRDKRWVDGFKYFGWVASIGFVGFAMMAQPSITQVLTWFHALLFHWQWKLFLTDPYIFIFWWFIIITVFVWGRGLFCGWLCPFGSLTELLYKVGGRLGLARFQFLLPERIHHRLKWLKYGIFYGLLAVSFFSMGLAEKLAEVEPFKTTFLIGMFNRAWPYTLFVAVLLGLSLFTERPFCKYLCPLGAALAIPTTFRWFGLKRKPACTTCTACAAGCGSQAIDAQGVIDQRECMLCLDCMVMYYDEHACPPLSQERKRRERAGLPLTPVGSDGYYIPIVALPVSQPRLEPEA
;
A
#
# COMPACT_ATOMS: atom_id res chain seq x y z
N MET A 1 19.42 7.84 -36.54
CA MET A 1 18.14 7.27 -36.08
C MET A 1 17.96 7.63 -34.63
N THR A 2 16.78 8.08 -34.22
CA THR A 2 16.51 8.43 -32.81
C THR A 2 16.20 7.16 -32.02
N VAL A 3 16.66 7.07 -30.77
CA VAL A 3 16.36 5.96 -29.83
C VAL A 3 14.86 5.63 -29.76
N ILE A 4 14.00 6.62 -30.03
CA ILE A 4 12.55 6.47 -30.15
C ILE A 4 12.17 5.50 -31.29
N SER A 5 12.76 5.68 -32.48
CA SER A 5 12.49 4.81 -33.64
C SER A 5 12.93 3.37 -33.38
N GLU A 6 14.04 3.16 -32.67
CA GLU A 6 14.55 1.84 -32.33
C GLU A 6 13.65 1.12 -31.31
N ASN A 7 13.33 1.76 -30.19
CA ASN A 7 12.43 1.20 -29.18
C ASN A 7 11.04 0.89 -29.76
N GLN A 8 10.52 1.75 -30.64
CA GLN A 8 9.23 1.52 -31.29
C GLN A 8 9.25 0.34 -32.25
N VAL A 9 10.31 0.18 -33.05
CA VAL A 9 10.46 -0.97 -33.94
C VAL A 9 10.54 -2.27 -33.13
N VAL A 10 11.31 -2.30 -32.06
CA VAL A 10 11.41 -3.48 -31.17
C VAL A 10 10.03 -3.85 -30.60
N MET A 11 9.30 -2.88 -30.07
CA MET A 11 7.95 -3.11 -29.52
C MET A 11 6.96 -3.58 -30.59
N ARG A 12 6.98 -2.97 -31.78
CA ARG A 12 6.08 -3.34 -32.89
C ARG A 12 6.38 -4.74 -33.42
N CYS A 13 7.65 -5.10 -33.56
CA CYS A 13 8.07 -6.45 -33.93
C CYS A 13 7.61 -7.47 -32.88
N GLY A 14 7.82 -7.19 -31.59
CA GLY A 14 7.36 -8.06 -30.50
C GLY A 14 5.84 -8.26 -30.53
N TYR A 15 5.08 -7.20 -30.81
CA TYR A 15 3.62 -7.25 -30.89
C TYR A 15 3.10 -8.04 -32.11
N GLU A 16 3.66 -7.82 -33.29
CA GLU A 16 3.29 -8.57 -34.49
C GLU A 16 3.62 -10.07 -34.34
N ILE A 17 4.75 -10.40 -33.71
CA ILE A 17 5.06 -11.79 -33.33
C ILE A 17 4.02 -12.32 -32.35
N ALA A 18 3.68 -11.56 -31.30
CA ALA A 18 2.69 -11.97 -30.30
C ALA A 18 1.28 -12.20 -30.88
N LYS A 19 0.89 -11.43 -31.90
CA LYS A 19 -0.32 -11.69 -32.70
C LYS A 19 -0.21 -12.99 -33.50
N GLN A 20 0.91 -13.19 -34.20
CA GLN A 20 1.14 -14.38 -35.03
C GLN A 20 1.10 -15.67 -34.21
N VAL A 21 1.67 -15.66 -33.00
CA VAL A 21 1.67 -16.83 -32.10
C VAL A 21 0.40 -16.95 -31.25
N GLY A 22 -0.60 -16.09 -31.46
CA GLY A 22 -1.91 -16.16 -30.81
C GLY A 22 -1.94 -15.71 -29.34
N ILE A 23 -0.86 -15.12 -28.82
CA ILE A 23 -0.82 -14.53 -27.47
C ILE A 23 -1.75 -13.31 -27.42
N ILE A 24 -1.83 -12.55 -28.51
CA ILE A 24 -2.68 -11.37 -28.63
C ILE A 24 -3.72 -11.61 -29.73
N LYS A 25 -5.00 -11.66 -29.35
CA LYS A 25 -6.10 -11.75 -30.31
C LYS A 25 -6.31 -10.39 -30.96
N ALA A 26 -5.93 -10.27 -32.23
CA ALA A 26 -6.28 -9.08 -33.02
C ALA A 26 -7.81 -9.02 -33.18
N VAL A 27 -8.46 -8.15 -32.41
CA VAL A 27 -9.89 -7.89 -32.59
C VAL A 27 -10.02 -6.96 -33.81
N PRO A 28 -10.65 -7.40 -34.92
CA PRO A 28 -10.89 -6.51 -36.05
C PRO A 28 -11.73 -5.33 -35.55
N ARG A 29 -11.27 -4.10 -35.83
CA ARG A 29 -11.96 -2.86 -35.48
C ARG A 29 -12.70 -2.36 -36.72
N PRO A 30 -14.03 -2.57 -36.84
CA PRO A 30 -14.78 -2.06 -37.97
C PRO A 30 -14.66 -0.53 -38.05
N GLN A 31 -14.65 -0.01 -39.27
CA GLN A 31 -14.61 1.43 -39.49
C GLN A 31 -15.89 2.11 -39.04
N ALA A 32 -15.77 3.35 -38.55
CA ALA A 32 -16.90 4.14 -38.11
C ALA A 32 -17.85 4.44 -39.27
N ARG A 33 -19.16 4.29 -39.04
CA ARG A 33 -20.21 4.79 -39.92
C ARG A 33 -20.90 5.95 -39.24
N PHE A 34 -20.98 7.09 -39.92
CA PHE A 34 -21.45 8.32 -39.31
C PHE A 34 -22.93 8.56 -39.58
N THR A 35 -23.65 8.96 -38.53
CA THR A 35 -25.03 9.42 -38.65
C THR A 35 -25.12 10.76 -39.40
N PRO A 36 -26.23 11.06 -40.10
CA PRO A 36 -26.41 12.29 -40.86
C PRO A 36 -26.77 13.54 -40.00
N VAL A 37 -26.33 13.58 -38.73
CA VAL A 37 -26.57 14.72 -37.84
C VAL A 37 -25.87 15.97 -38.37
N SER A 38 -26.53 17.13 -38.29
CA SER A 38 -26.04 18.40 -38.81
C SER A 38 -26.49 19.58 -37.92
N ASP A 39 -26.08 19.54 -36.66
CA ASP A 39 -26.34 20.59 -35.68
C ASP A 39 -25.22 21.65 -35.73
N LYS A 40 -25.58 22.92 -35.52
CA LYS A 40 -24.57 23.98 -35.34
C LYS A 40 -24.25 24.13 -33.86
N LEU A 41 -23.03 23.75 -33.49
CA LEU A 41 -22.57 23.75 -32.10
C LEU A 41 -21.52 24.85 -31.89
N ASP A 42 -21.61 25.52 -30.74
CA ASP A 42 -20.54 26.38 -30.27
C ASP A 42 -19.40 25.56 -29.65
N TRP A 43 -18.26 26.22 -29.41
CA TRP A 43 -17.07 25.56 -28.87
C TRP A 43 -17.31 24.93 -27.50
N ALA A 44 -18.10 25.60 -26.65
CA ALA A 44 -18.43 25.11 -25.33
C ALA A 44 -19.29 23.83 -25.38
N ALA A 45 -20.24 23.75 -26.31
CA ALA A 45 -21.04 22.55 -26.55
C ALA A 45 -20.17 21.40 -27.07
N LEU A 46 -19.26 21.67 -28.01
CA LEU A 46 -18.32 20.66 -28.52
C LEU A 46 -17.41 20.08 -27.42
N ILE A 47 -16.94 20.91 -26.48
CA ILE A 47 -16.18 20.42 -25.31
C ILE A 47 -17.07 19.61 -24.37
N ARG A 48 -18.26 20.13 -24.02
CA ARG A 48 -19.18 19.49 -23.07
C ARG A 48 -19.63 18.12 -23.53
N GLU A 49 -19.85 17.96 -24.83
CA GLU A 49 -20.18 16.69 -25.46
C GLU A 49 -18.96 15.74 -25.53
N GLY A 50 -17.74 16.29 -25.53
CA GLY A 50 -16.51 15.53 -25.70
C GLY A 50 -16.06 15.37 -27.16
N SER A 51 -16.76 16.02 -28.09
CA SER A 51 -16.38 16.16 -29.52
C SER A 51 -15.05 16.89 -29.70
N VAL A 52 -14.69 17.74 -28.73
CA VAL A 52 -13.37 18.36 -28.57
C VAL A 52 -12.85 18.03 -27.17
N GLN A 53 -11.63 17.51 -27.09
CA GLN A 53 -10.95 17.21 -25.83
C GLN A 53 -9.85 18.24 -25.56
N HIS A 54 -9.52 18.38 -24.28
CA HIS A 54 -8.55 19.36 -23.78
C HIS A 54 -7.48 18.66 -22.94
N LEU A 55 -6.21 18.96 -23.21
CA LEU A 55 -5.05 18.43 -22.51
C LEU A 55 -4.14 19.60 -22.12
N THR A 56 -4.02 19.84 -20.80
CA THR A 56 -3.11 20.85 -20.25
C THR A 56 -1.95 20.16 -19.54
N VAL A 57 -0.73 20.57 -19.86
CA VAL A 57 0.51 20.15 -19.21
C VAL A 57 1.12 21.37 -18.54
N THR A 58 1.41 21.28 -17.24
CA THR A 58 2.00 22.39 -16.49
C THR A 58 3.52 22.33 -16.50
N PRO A 59 4.23 23.46 -16.28
CA PRO A 59 5.69 23.44 -16.13
C PRO A 59 6.18 22.49 -15.02
N ALA A 60 5.41 22.35 -13.93
CA ALA A 60 5.74 21.46 -12.83
C ALA A 60 5.77 19.98 -13.25
N ASP A 61 4.88 19.57 -14.15
CA ASP A 61 4.78 18.19 -14.64
C ASP A 61 6.04 17.72 -15.40
N VAL A 62 6.72 18.67 -16.03
CA VAL A 62 8.00 18.46 -16.76
C VAL A 62 9.23 18.85 -15.95
N GLY A 63 9.06 19.17 -14.66
CA GLY A 63 10.15 19.49 -13.74
C GLY A 63 10.69 20.92 -13.85
N LEU A 64 9.98 21.82 -14.55
CA LEU A 64 10.30 23.24 -14.67
C LEU A 64 9.61 24.09 -13.58
N GLU A 65 10.09 25.32 -13.38
CA GLU A 65 9.47 26.28 -12.47
C GLU A 65 8.17 26.85 -13.06
N ALA A 66 7.25 27.25 -12.18
CA ALA A 66 5.96 27.81 -12.60
C ALA A 66 6.16 29.22 -13.19
N THR A 67 5.88 29.37 -14.48
CA THR A 67 6.05 30.64 -15.23
C THR A 67 4.72 31.39 -15.44
N GLY A 68 3.62 30.93 -14.85
CA GLY A 68 2.28 31.52 -15.03
C GLY A 68 1.59 31.17 -16.37
N GLN A 69 2.29 30.46 -17.27
CA GLN A 69 1.72 29.90 -18.50
C GLN A 69 1.87 28.37 -18.51
N PRO A 70 0.92 27.63 -19.12
CA PRO A 70 1.06 26.19 -19.27
C PRO A 70 2.26 25.83 -20.15
N TYR A 71 2.87 24.68 -19.88
CA TYR A 71 3.93 24.13 -20.74
C TYR A 71 3.37 23.78 -22.13
N MET A 72 2.15 23.23 -22.13
CA MET A 72 1.40 22.91 -23.32
C MET A 72 -0.10 22.90 -22.98
N ASP A 73 -0.93 23.50 -23.82
CA ASP A 73 -2.37 23.56 -23.68
C ASP A 73 -3.02 23.23 -25.03
N LEU A 74 -3.50 21.99 -25.17
CA LEU A 74 -3.91 21.40 -26.44
C LEU A 74 -5.41 21.16 -26.47
N TYR A 75 -6.08 21.58 -27.54
CA TYR A 75 -7.41 21.12 -27.89
C TYR A 75 -7.36 20.32 -29.18
N PHE A 76 -8.10 19.22 -29.21
CA PHE A 76 -8.09 18.32 -30.35
C PHE A 76 -9.42 17.61 -30.53
N GLY A 77 -9.66 17.13 -31.75
CA GLY A 77 -10.88 16.40 -32.08
C GLY A 77 -10.82 15.74 -33.46
N TYR A 78 -11.85 14.95 -33.75
CA TYR A 78 -11.91 14.13 -34.95
C TYR A 78 -12.73 14.80 -36.06
N LEU A 79 -12.12 15.02 -37.23
CA LEU A 79 -12.72 15.84 -38.29
C LEU A 79 -13.57 15.06 -39.29
N ASN A 80 -13.42 13.74 -39.44
CA ASN A 80 -14.21 13.04 -40.47
C ASN A 80 -15.68 12.90 -40.09
N ALA A 81 -16.02 12.99 -38.80
CA ALA A 81 -17.40 13.08 -38.36
C ALA A 81 -18.03 14.34 -38.97
N PRO A 82 -19.08 14.23 -39.81
CA PRO A 82 -19.55 15.36 -40.61
C PRO A 82 -19.94 16.60 -39.81
N ASP A 83 -20.63 16.39 -38.70
CA ASP A 83 -21.08 17.45 -37.81
C ASP A 83 -19.90 18.20 -37.17
N ILE A 84 -18.93 17.47 -36.61
CA ILE A 84 -17.74 18.04 -35.98
C ILE A 84 -16.87 18.75 -37.04
N GLY A 85 -16.62 18.09 -38.16
CA GLY A 85 -15.80 18.64 -39.24
C GLY A 85 -16.35 19.95 -39.80
N ARG A 86 -17.68 20.05 -40.00
CA ARG A 86 -18.34 21.28 -40.46
C ARG A 86 -18.33 22.38 -39.42
N ASN A 87 -18.57 22.07 -38.14
CA ASN A 87 -18.52 23.05 -37.05
C ASN A 87 -17.09 23.61 -36.86
N ILE A 88 -16.05 22.81 -37.04
CA ILE A 88 -14.66 23.23 -36.89
C ILE A 88 -14.15 23.98 -38.14
N LEU A 89 -14.29 23.40 -39.34
CA LEU A 89 -13.66 23.92 -40.57
C LEU A 89 -14.56 24.85 -41.39
N GLY A 90 -15.88 24.73 -41.22
CA GLY A 90 -16.89 25.25 -42.15
C GLY A 90 -17.12 24.33 -43.36
N ASP A 91 -18.29 24.46 -43.99
CA ASP A 91 -18.75 23.53 -45.03
C ASP A 91 -17.78 23.38 -46.20
N ARG A 92 -17.25 24.49 -46.74
CA ARG A 92 -16.34 24.47 -47.89
C ARG A 92 -15.01 23.77 -47.59
N ASN A 93 -14.40 24.10 -46.46
CA ASN A 93 -13.12 23.51 -46.06
C ASN A 93 -13.28 22.03 -45.67
N TYR A 94 -14.40 21.68 -45.04
CA TYR A 94 -14.73 20.29 -44.74
C TYR A 94 -14.89 19.46 -46.03
N GLN A 95 -15.65 19.95 -47.01
CA GLN A 95 -15.81 19.26 -48.30
C GLN A 95 -14.48 19.08 -49.02
N SER A 96 -13.62 20.11 -49.03
CA SER A 96 -12.26 20.02 -49.59
C SER A 96 -11.40 18.98 -48.87
N LEU A 97 -11.42 18.97 -47.53
CA LEU A 97 -10.69 17.97 -46.75
C LEU A 97 -11.18 16.55 -47.03
N MET A 98 -12.49 16.31 -47.07
CA MET A 98 -13.05 14.99 -47.32
C MET A 98 -12.82 14.50 -48.76
N ALA A 99 -12.77 15.42 -49.75
CA ALA A 99 -12.46 15.07 -51.13
C ALA A 99 -11.01 14.60 -51.31
N ASP A 100 -10.09 15.13 -50.49
CA ASP A 100 -8.67 14.79 -50.54
C ASP A 100 -8.31 13.51 -49.77
N LEU A 101 -9.10 13.14 -48.75
CA LEU A 101 -8.83 11.95 -47.93
C LEU A 101 -9.15 10.68 -48.70
N LYS A 102 -8.22 9.71 -48.65
CA LYS A 102 -8.44 8.37 -49.20
C LYS A 102 -9.33 7.53 -48.27
N PRO A 103 -9.89 6.41 -48.75
CA PRO A 103 -10.57 5.46 -47.89
C PRO A 103 -9.68 5.00 -46.72
N ASN A 104 -10.24 4.99 -45.51
CA ASN A 104 -9.53 4.69 -44.23
C ASN A 104 -8.42 5.70 -43.85
N GLU A 105 -8.46 6.93 -44.37
CA GLU A 105 -7.68 8.03 -43.84
C GLU A 105 -8.51 8.87 -42.87
N HIS A 106 -7.88 9.27 -41.77
CA HIS A 106 -8.55 9.86 -40.63
C HIS A 106 -7.90 11.20 -40.29
N ALA A 107 -8.64 12.29 -40.40
CA ALA A 107 -8.15 13.62 -40.05
C ALA A 107 -8.52 13.97 -38.61
N ILE A 108 -7.54 14.41 -37.84
CA ILE A 108 -7.72 15.04 -36.53
C ILE A 108 -7.21 16.47 -36.60
N PHE A 109 -7.84 17.37 -35.85
CA PHE A 109 -7.32 18.72 -35.69
C PHE A 109 -6.66 18.85 -34.32
N ILE A 110 -5.65 19.72 -34.25
CA ILE A 110 -4.99 20.10 -33.01
C ILE A 110 -4.79 21.61 -33.05
N ILE A 111 -5.19 22.29 -31.98
CA ILE A 111 -4.79 23.66 -31.68
C ILE A 111 -4.08 23.71 -30.35
N ALA A 112 -3.13 24.62 -30.20
CA ALA A 112 -2.33 24.70 -29.01
C ALA A 112 -1.96 26.12 -28.61
N ASN A 113 -1.78 26.27 -27.30
CA ASN A 113 -1.08 27.37 -26.66
C ASN A 113 -0.02 26.80 -25.71
N GLY A 114 0.93 27.63 -25.32
CA GLY A 114 1.93 27.25 -24.32
C GLY A 114 3.29 27.86 -24.62
N SER A 115 4.24 27.57 -23.73
CA SER A 115 5.62 28.04 -23.85
C SER A 115 6.45 27.26 -24.86
N THR A 116 5.95 26.12 -25.36
CA THR A 116 6.64 25.29 -26.34
C THR A 116 5.73 24.85 -27.48
N ALA A 117 6.33 24.55 -28.64
CA ALA A 117 5.60 24.11 -29.82
C ALA A 117 5.24 22.63 -29.79
N PHE A 118 4.05 22.26 -30.29
CA PHE A 118 3.67 20.85 -30.43
C PHE A 118 4.30 20.20 -31.67
N LYS A 119 4.78 21.00 -32.63
CA LYS A 119 5.53 20.50 -33.79
C LYS A 119 6.95 20.03 -33.42
N GLY A 120 7.47 20.49 -32.28
CA GLY A 120 8.83 20.17 -31.86
C GLY A 120 9.91 20.65 -32.84
N SER A 121 11.11 20.09 -32.72
CA SER A 121 12.27 20.47 -33.54
C SER A 121 12.52 19.51 -34.70
N GLY A 122 11.98 18.28 -34.62
CA GLY A 122 12.15 17.24 -35.64
C GLY A 122 11.19 17.32 -36.82
N PHE A 123 10.15 18.14 -36.74
CA PHE A 123 9.09 18.23 -37.76
C PHE A 123 9.45 19.20 -38.89
N VAL A 124 10.48 18.83 -39.64
CA VAL A 124 10.95 19.51 -40.87
C VAL A 124 10.57 18.68 -42.11
N ARG A 125 10.80 19.19 -43.33
CA ARG A 125 10.55 18.43 -44.57
C ARG A 125 11.27 17.07 -44.54
N GLY A 126 10.54 15.99 -44.77
CA GLY A 126 10.99 14.59 -44.64
C GLY A 126 11.08 14.05 -43.20
N GLY A 127 10.73 14.86 -42.20
CA GLY A 127 10.78 14.52 -40.78
C GLY A 127 9.55 13.77 -40.26
N ILE A 128 9.65 13.26 -39.04
CA ILE A 128 8.58 12.60 -38.28
C ILE A 128 8.28 13.46 -37.05
N SER A 129 7.01 13.56 -36.66
CA SER A 129 6.62 14.26 -35.43
C SER A 129 7.28 13.59 -34.23
N ASP A 130 8.03 14.39 -33.47
CA ASP A 130 8.73 13.99 -32.25
C ASP A 130 7.90 14.25 -30.98
N ARG A 131 6.77 14.97 -31.10
CA ARG A 131 5.97 15.43 -29.96
C ARG A 131 4.52 14.98 -29.96
N ILE A 132 3.93 14.66 -31.11
CA ILE A 132 2.52 14.25 -31.20
C ILE A 132 2.43 12.85 -31.78
N GLN A 133 1.70 11.99 -31.07
CA GLN A 133 1.35 10.65 -31.50
C GLN A 133 -0.12 10.39 -31.21
N VAL A 134 -0.72 9.45 -31.93
CA VAL A 134 -2.03 8.90 -31.60
C VAL A 134 -1.85 7.45 -31.19
N ALA A 135 -2.36 7.08 -30.04
CA ALA A 135 -2.38 5.70 -29.56
C ALA A 135 -3.80 5.16 -29.60
N GLN A 136 -4.01 3.97 -30.15
CA GLN A 136 -5.27 3.25 -30.02
C GLN A 136 -4.96 1.83 -29.59
N ASP A 137 -5.33 1.51 -28.35
CA ASP A 137 -5.03 0.22 -27.72
C ASP A 137 -3.50 -0.03 -27.73
N MET A 138 -3.00 -1.01 -28.49
CA MET A 138 -1.57 -1.30 -28.61
C MET A 138 -0.91 -0.67 -29.84
N ASP A 139 -1.69 -0.05 -30.73
CA ASP A 139 -1.17 0.56 -31.96
C ASP A 139 -0.82 2.03 -31.73
N THR A 140 0.38 2.44 -32.14
CA THR A 140 0.83 3.84 -32.12
C THR A 140 1.00 4.37 -33.54
N TYR A 141 0.38 5.50 -33.83
CA TYR A 141 0.42 6.21 -35.10
C TYR A 141 1.26 7.47 -34.96
N THR A 142 2.33 7.56 -35.74
CA THR A 142 3.21 8.72 -35.84
C THR A 142 2.99 9.42 -37.17
N PHE A 143 3.24 10.73 -37.18
CA PHE A 143 2.95 11.57 -38.34
C PHE A 143 4.23 11.98 -39.05
N ARG A 144 4.22 11.94 -40.39
CA ARG A 144 5.25 12.57 -41.23
C ARG A 144 4.82 13.98 -41.60
N ASP A 145 5.75 14.75 -42.15
CA ASP A 145 5.46 16.06 -42.74
C ASP A 145 4.33 16.01 -43.80
N THR A 146 4.29 14.94 -44.60
CA THR A 146 3.24 14.66 -45.62
C THR A 146 1.87 14.30 -45.03
N ASP A 147 1.80 14.04 -43.72
CA ASP A 147 0.57 13.75 -43.00
C ASP A 147 -0.02 15.00 -42.32
N TYR A 148 0.61 16.16 -42.50
CA TYR A 148 0.22 17.40 -41.85
C TYR A 148 -0.32 18.43 -42.84
N ARG A 149 -1.36 19.14 -42.44
CA ARG A 149 -1.93 20.30 -43.14
C ARG A 149 -2.13 21.46 -42.17
N ASN A 150 -2.06 22.67 -42.68
CA ASN A 150 -2.32 23.86 -41.86
C ASN A 150 -3.82 24.02 -41.60
N LEU A 151 -4.17 24.31 -40.36
CA LEU A 151 -5.51 24.74 -39.97
C LEU A 151 -5.49 26.27 -39.85
N TYR A 152 -6.13 26.98 -40.77
CA TYR A 152 -6.03 28.44 -40.80
C TYR A 152 -6.99 29.17 -39.84
N GLY A 153 -8.00 28.47 -39.33
CA GLY A 153 -9.00 29.06 -38.45
C GLY A 153 -10.05 28.05 -37.99
N ILE A 154 -10.77 28.38 -36.92
CA ILE A 154 -11.89 27.60 -36.38
C ILE A 154 -13.18 28.40 -36.57
N LYS A 155 -14.24 27.75 -37.06
CA LYS A 155 -15.55 28.38 -37.31
C LYS A 155 -16.51 28.31 -36.12
N ALA A 156 -16.33 27.37 -35.21
CA ALA A 156 -17.15 27.24 -34.01
C ALA A 156 -17.09 28.52 -33.17
N ALA A 157 -18.26 29.05 -32.80
CA ALA A 157 -18.35 30.27 -32.01
C ALA A 157 -17.74 30.05 -30.61
N GLY A 158 -16.97 31.02 -30.11
CA GLY A 158 -16.33 30.94 -28.79
C GLY A 158 -15.06 30.09 -28.73
N ALA A 159 -14.48 29.71 -29.87
CA ALA A 159 -13.19 29.03 -29.89
C ALA A 159 -12.07 29.92 -29.31
N PRO A 160 -11.15 29.38 -28.49
CA PRO A 160 -10.06 30.13 -27.89
C PRO A 160 -9.07 30.60 -28.97
N ALA A 161 -8.37 31.69 -28.68
CA ALA A 161 -7.20 32.08 -29.48
C ALA A 161 -6.12 31.00 -29.36
N PHE A 162 -5.42 30.73 -30.45
CA PHE A 162 -4.34 29.74 -30.49
C PHE A 162 -3.12 30.27 -31.24
N ASN A 163 -1.93 29.93 -30.75
CA ASN A 163 -0.67 30.31 -31.40
C ASN A 163 -0.24 29.27 -32.44
N GLU A 164 -0.62 28.01 -32.24
CA GLU A 164 -0.32 26.92 -33.17
C GLU A 164 -1.58 26.11 -33.49
N SER A 165 -1.65 25.62 -34.71
CA SER A 165 -2.77 24.81 -35.19
C SER A 165 -2.36 23.95 -36.37
N GLY A 166 -3.06 22.83 -36.55
CA GLY A 166 -2.80 21.89 -37.62
C GLY A 166 -3.84 20.79 -37.74
N ILE A 167 -3.89 20.16 -38.91
CA ILE A 167 -4.64 18.95 -39.20
C ILE A 167 -3.62 17.84 -39.42
N PHE A 168 -3.79 16.73 -38.71
CA PHE A 168 -2.97 15.54 -38.85
C PHE A 168 -3.80 14.40 -39.45
N ILE A 169 -3.24 13.73 -40.45
CA ILE A 169 -3.89 12.65 -41.18
C ILE A 169 -3.27 11.31 -40.74
N ILE A 170 -4.08 10.48 -40.09
CA ILE A 170 -3.72 9.11 -39.76
C ILE A 170 -4.01 8.24 -40.99
N ARG A 171 -2.95 7.72 -41.61
CA ARG A 171 -3.04 6.84 -42.79
C ARG A 171 -2.85 5.38 -42.39
N SER A 172 -3.84 4.78 -41.74
CA SER A 172 -3.80 3.36 -41.38
C SER A 172 -5.19 2.73 -41.36
N ALA A 173 -5.34 1.58 -42.02
CA ALA A 173 -6.56 0.78 -41.99
C ALA A 173 -6.87 0.15 -40.63
N SER A 174 -5.89 0.09 -39.72
CA SER A 174 -6.04 -0.46 -38.36
C SER A 174 -6.67 0.53 -37.37
N PHE A 175 -6.68 1.82 -37.70
CA PHE A 175 -7.28 2.85 -36.88
C PHE A 175 -8.78 2.92 -37.16
N SER A 176 -9.61 3.04 -36.12
CA SER A 176 -11.05 3.28 -36.28
C SER A 176 -11.55 4.30 -35.27
N ALA A 177 -12.23 5.33 -35.76
CA ALA A 177 -12.82 6.39 -34.93
C ALA A 177 -14.04 5.92 -34.10
N ALA A 178 -14.55 4.70 -34.35
CA ALA A 178 -15.63 4.11 -33.54
C ALA A 178 -15.15 3.69 -32.15
N TYR A 179 -13.85 3.43 -32.01
CA TYR A 179 -13.18 3.00 -30.78
C TYR A 179 -12.43 4.18 -30.14
N PRO A 180 -12.24 4.19 -28.81
CA PRO A 180 -11.47 5.21 -28.11
C PRO A 180 -10.02 5.18 -28.59
N TRP A 181 -9.41 6.34 -28.65
CA TRP A 181 -7.99 6.54 -28.95
C TRP A 181 -7.47 7.71 -28.11
N SER A 182 -6.18 7.72 -27.81
CA SER A 182 -5.55 8.78 -27.02
C SER A 182 -4.63 9.62 -27.89
N LEU A 183 -4.74 10.94 -27.77
CA LEU A 183 -3.69 11.84 -28.23
C LEU A 183 -2.56 11.81 -27.19
N VAL A 184 -1.34 11.52 -27.62
CA VAL A 184 -0.16 11.46 -26.77
C VAL A 184 0.77 12.61 -27.14
N PHE A 185 1.01 13.48 -26.16
CA PHE A 185 2.01 14.55 -26.22
C PHE A 185 3.28 14.13 -25.49
N LEU A 186 4.43 14.24 -26.16
CA LEU A 186 5.75 13.93 -25.62
C LEU A 186 6.45 15.22 -25.18
N GLY A 187 6.46 15.48 -23.88
CA GLY A 187 7.13 16.63 -23.28
C GLY A 187 8.55 16.29 -22.82
N HIS A 188 9.48 17.25 -22.86
CA HIS A 188 10.81 17.05 -22.29
C HIS A 188 10.77 17.29 -20.79
N LYS A 189 10.90 16.22 -20.01
CA LYS A 189 11.02 16.25 -18.56
C LYS A 189 12.48 16.34 -18.15
N THR A 190 12.79 17.29 -17.28
CA THR A 190 14.12 17.41 -16.67
C THR A 190 14.09 16.80 -15.27
N ASP A 191 14.94 15.82 -15.02
CA ASP A 191 15.12 15.26 -13.68
C ASP A 191 15.86 16.27 -12.80
N LYS A 192 15.23 16.70 -11.70
CA LYS A 192 15.79 17.68 -10.77
C LYS A 192 17.02 17.17 -10.02
N GLN A 193 17.21 15.86 -9.92
CA GLN A 193 18.34 15.26 -9.18
C GLN A 193 19.56 15.01 -10.06
N THR A 194 19.36 14.68 -11.34
CA THR A 194 20.43 14.28 -12.26
C THR A 194 20.67 15.28 -13.39
N GLY A 195 19.74 16.22 -13.63
CA GLY A 195 19.77 17.13 -14.77
C GLY A 195 19.49 16.46 -16.12
N ALA A 196 19.23 15.15 -16.14
CA ALA A 196 18.97 14.40 -17.36
C ALA A 196 17.62 14.79 -17.99
N LYS A 197 17.60 14.98 -19.31
CA LYS A 197 16.38 15.23 -20.08
C LYS A 197 15.83 13.90 -20.59
N THR A 198 14.59 13.60 -20.25
CA THR A 198 13.84 12.42 -20.71
C THR A 198 12.51 12.86 -21.32
N PHE A 199 11.88 12.00 -22.12
CA PHE A 199 10.52 12.27 -22.60
C PHE A 199 9.51 11.75 -21.57
N ALA A 200 8.52 12.58 -21.24
CA ALA A 200 7.35 12.20 -20.47
C ALA A 200 6.13 12.17 -21.40
N ASN A 201 5.32 11.14 -21.27
CA ASN A 201 4.10 10.97 -22.04
C ASN A 201 2.93 11.61 -21.27
N PHE A 202 2.22 12.51 -21.95
CA PHE A 202 0.98 13.10 -21.48
C PHE A 202 -0.12 12.72 -22.46
N ASP A 203 -1.05 11.89 -22.04
CA ASP A 203 -2.10 11.39 -22.92
C ASP A 203 -3.50 11.82 -22.48
N ARG A 204 -4.38 11.99 -23.46
CA ARG A 204 -5.79 12.26 -23.25
C ARG A 204 -6.63 11.38 -24.18
N GLU A 205 -7.50 10.57 -23.59
CA GLU A 205 -8.45 9.73 -24.32
C GLU A 205 -9.52 10.58 -25.01
N TYR A 206 -9.84 10.21 -26.25
CA TYR A 206 -10.91 10.71 -27.06
C TYR A 206 -11.78 9.54 -27.51
N TRP A 207 -13.09 9.66 -27.34
CA TRP A 207 -14.04 8.70 -27.86
C TRP A 207 -15.23 9.43 -28.46
N LEU A 208 -15.42 9.27 -29.77
CA LEU A 208 -16.52 9.90 -30.49
C LEU A 208 -17.85 9.59 -29.82
N ASP A 209 -18.71 10.60 -29.69
CA ASP A 209 -20.02 10.41 -29.07
C ASP A 209 -20.86 9.39 -29.85
N GLY A 210 -21.64 8.58 -29.13
CA GLY A 210 -22.49 7.56 -29.73
C GLY A 210 -23.51 8.13 -30.69
N ARG A 211 -23.90 9.40 -30.54
CA ARG A 211 -24.84 10.05 -31.44
C ARG A 211 -24.31 10.21 -32.87
N TYR A 212 -22.99 10.24 -33.05
CA TYR A 212 -22.36 10.37 -34.36
C TYR A 212 -22.12 9.03 -35.04
N LEU A 213 -22.37 7.91 -34.36
CA LEU A 213 -22.09 6.56 -34.84
C LEU A 213 -23.39 5.81 -35.12
N GLU A 214 -23.52 5.25 -36.32
CA GLU A 214 -24.63 4.34 -36.61
C GLU A 214 -24.56 3.10 -35.70
N GLY A 215 -25.60 2.87 -34.89
CA GLY A 215 -25.62 1.79 -33.90
C GLY A 215 -24.97 2.14 -32.55
N GLY A 216 -24.51 3.39 -32.36
CA GLY A 216 -23.93 3.86 -31.10
C GLY A 216 -22.49 3.40 -30.85
N ARG A 217 -22.00 3.60 -29.62
CA ARG A 217 -20.64 3.22 -29.22
C ARG A 217 -20.49 1.70 -29.12
N PRO A 218 -19.41 1.11 -29.65
CA PRO A 218 -19.14 -0.31 -29.47
C PRO A 218 -18.88 -0.63 -27.99
N THR A 219 -19.29 -1.81 -27.54
CA THR A 219 -19.02 -2.29 -26.18
C THR A 219 -17.56 -2.75 -26.10
N ILE A 220 -16.76 -2.08 -25.27
CA ILE A 220 -15.34 -2.40 -25.09
C ILE A 220 -15.14 -2.95 -23.70
N VAL A 221 -14.68 -4.20 -23.62
CA VAL A 221 -14.23 -4.79 -22.36
C VAL A 221 -12.80 -4.31 -22.13
N ARG A 222 -12.62 -3.28 -21.30
CA ARG A 222 -11.29 -2.85 -20.87
C ARG A 222 -10.66 -3.97 -20.03
N PRO A 223 -9.39 -4.34 -20.25
CA PRO A 223 -8.72 -5.30 -19.39
C PRO A 223 -8.70 -4.77 -17.95
N ASP A 224 -8.87 -5.67 -16.98
CA ASP A 224 -8.80 -5.32 -15.56
C ASP A 224 -7.48 -4.59 -15.27
N PRO A 225 -7.47 -3.56 -14.42
CA PRO A 225 -6.23 -2.95 -13.95
C PRO A 225 -5.29 -4.02 -13.35
N VAL A 226 -3.98 -3.86 -13.56
CA VAL A 226 -2.95 -4.82 -13.09
C VAL A 226 -3.11 -5.18 -11.61
N TRP A 227 -3.40 -4.20 -10.75
CA TRP A 227 -3.63 -4.45 -9.33
C TRP A 227 -4.84 -5.37 -9.10
N LEU A 228 -5.96 -5.17 -9.82
CA LEU A 228 -7.16 -5.98 -9.65
C LEU A 228 -6.92 -7.42 -10.11
N HIS A 229 -6.14 -7.59 -11.18
CA HIS A 229 -5.73 -8.91 -11.64
C HIS A 229 -4.94 -9.67 -10.57
N ILE A 230 -3.94 -9.01 -9.94
CA ILE A 230 -3.16 -9.61 -8.84
C ILE A 230 -4.06 -10.05 -7.67
N TRP A 231 -5.07 -9.25 -7.33
CA TRP A 231 -6.01 -9.59 -6.26
C TRP A 231 -6.88 -10.81 -6.59
N LYS A 232 -7.36 -10.89 -7.84
CA LYS A 232 -8.13 -12.05 -8.33
C LYS A 232 -7.26 -13.33 -8.32
N ASP A 233 -6.03 -13.24 -8.82
CA ASP A 233 -5.11 -14.38 -8.88
C ASP A 233 -4.73 -14.89 -7.48
N LYS A 234 -4.53 -13.97 -6.52
CA LYS A 234 -4.15 -14.30 -5.13
C LYS A 234 -5.33 -14.51 -4.19
N ALA A 235 -6.57 -14.60 -4.69
CA ALA A 235 -7.78 -14.61 -3.85
C ALA A 235 -7.79 -15.69 -2.76
N ARG A 236 -7.34 -16.91 -3.08
CA ARG A 236 -7.25 -18.02 -2.09
C ARG A 236 -6.24 -17.73 -0.99
N GLY A 237 -5.08 -17.19 -1.36
CA GLY A 237 -4.05 -16.77 -0.41
C GLY A 237 -4.54 -15.63 0.49
N ILE A 238 -5.26 -14.67 -0.08
CA ILE A 238 -5.87 -13.55 0.65
C ILE A 238 -6.89 -14.04 1.66
N ALA A 239 -7.74 -15.00 1.28
CA ALA A 239 -8.72 -15.59 2.18
C ALA A 239 -8.06 -16.30 3.37
N ALA A 240 -7.04 -17.14 3.10
CA ALA A 240 -6.30 -17.84 4.15
C ALA A 240 -5.54 -16.86 5.08
N PHE A 241 -4.93 -15.81 4.51
CA PHE A 241 -4.24 -14.77 5.28
C PHE A 241 -5.19 -13.99 6.18
N THR A 242 -6.30 -13.52 5.64
CA THR A 242 -7.33 -12.81 6.41
C THR A 242 -7.91 -13.71 7.52
N ALA A 243 -8.16 -14.99 7.23
CA ALA A 243 -8.64 -15.94 8.23
C ALA A 243 -7.65 -16.13 9.37
N LEU A 244 -6.34 -16.23 9.09
CA LEU A 244 -5.29 -16.31 10.10
C LEU A 244 -5.27 -15.06 11.00
N LEU A 245 -5.33 -13.87 10.40
CA LEU A 245 -5.35 -12.61 11.15
C LEU A 245 -6.58 -12.50 12.06
N LEU A 246 -7.76 -12.84 11.54
CA LEU A 246 -9.01 -12.84 12.31
C LEU A 246 -8.98 -13.88 13.44
N LEU A 247 -8.45 -15.08 13.18
CA LEU A 247 -8.28 -16.12 14.20
C LEU A 247 -7.40 -15.62 15.35
N ILE A 248 -6.22 -15.06 15.05
CA ILE A 248 -5.31 -14.55 16.07
C ILE A 248 -5.92 -13.37 16.83
N GLY A 249 -6.59 -12.46 16.12
CA GLY A 249 -7.33 -11.35 16.74
C GLY A 249 -8.43 -11.84 17.68
N ALA A 250 -9.23 -12.83 17.26
CA ALA A 250 -10.31 -13.41 18.07
C ALA A 250 -9.78 -14.17 19.30
N VAL A 251 -8.71 -14.95 19.14
CA VAL A 251 -8.02 -15.62 20.26
C VAL A 251 -7.52 -14.60 21.27
N TYR A 252 -6.88 -13.53 20.80
CA TYR A 252 -6.38 -12.49 21.69
C TYR A 252 -7.50 -11.67 22.36
N ALA A 253 -8.60 -11.43 21.66
CA ALA A 253 -9.79 -10.82 22.26
C ALA A 253 -10.33 -11.64 23.43
N ARG A 254 -10.20 -12.98 23.38
CA ARG A 254 -10.57 -13.91 24.46
C ARG A 254 -9.45 -14.14 25.49
N ARG A 255 -8.40 -13.30 25.52
CA ARG A 255 -7.23 -13.46 26.42
C ARG A 255 -7.60 -13.72 27.88
N ASP A 256 -8.55 -12.98 28.45
CA ASP A 256 -8.91 -13.12 29.87
C ASP A 256 -9.56 -14.47 30.19
N ALA A 257 -10.29 -15.05 29.24
CA ALA A 257 -10.85 -16.39 29.40
C ALA A 257 -9.77 -17.47 29.29
N LEU A 258 -8.81 -17.30 28.38
CA LEU A 258 -7.71 -18.25 28.19
C LEU A 258 -6.75 -18.25 29.37
N VAL A 259 -6.35 -17.07 29.82
CA VAL A 259 -5.40 -16.90 30.92
C VAL A 259 -5.96 -17.47 32.23
N ARG A 260 -7.25 -17.33 32.52
CA ARG A 260 -7.88 -17.90 33.73
C ARG A 260 -7.89 -19.42 33.77
N ARG A 261 -7.74 -20.09 32.62
CA ARG A 261 -7.61 -21.55 32.53
C ARG A 261 -6.15 -22.01 32.67
N CYS A 262 -5.21 -21.09 32.76
CA CYS A 262 -3.80 -21.38 32.90
C CYS A 262 -3.34 -21.24 34.34
N THR A 263 -2.32 -22.02 34.69
CA THR A 263 -1.51 -21.83 35.90
C THR A 263 -0.08 -21.50 35.48
N ARG A 264 0.76 -21.08 36.42
CA ARG A 264 2.19 -20.82 36.16
C ARG A 264 2.92 -22.04 35.60
N ARG A 265 2.48 -23.25 35.97
CA ARG A 265 3.03 -24.52 35.49
C ARG A 265 2.41 -24.98 34.17
N ASP A 266 1.09 -24.82 34.01
CA ASP A 266 0.37 -25.18 32.78
C ASP A 266 -0.14 -23.95 32.02
N LYS A 267 0.58 -23.59 30.96
CA LYS A 267 0.25 -22.46 30.06
C LYS A 267 -0.35 -22.89 28.74
N ARG A 268 -0.74 -24.16 28.55
CA ARG A 268 -1.09 -24.72 27.23
C ARG A 268 -2.14 -23.94 26.44
N TRP A 269 -3.13 -23.35 27.12
CA TRP A 269 -4.19 -22.58 26.47
C TRP A 269 -3.71 -21.27 25.88
N VAL A 270 -2.71 -20.61 26.48
CA VAL A 270 -2.13 -19.38 25.94
C VAL A 270 -0.96 -19.71 25.01
N ASP A 271 -0.04 -20.56 25.47
CA ASP A 271 1.16 -20.93 24.73
C ASP A 271 0.86 -21.72 23.45
N GLY A 272 -0.17 -22.58 23.44
CA GLY A 272 -0.54 -23.37 22.27
C GLY A 272 -0.95 -22.49 21.09
N PHE A 273 -1.91 -21.57 21.30
CA PHE A 273 -2.30 -20.62 20.25
C PHE A 273 -1.18 -19.66 19.87
N LYS A 274 -0.34 -19.27 20.84
CA LYS A 274 0.80 -18.39 20.59
C LYS A 274 1.86 -19.07 19.73
N TYR A 275 2.20 -20.33 20.01
CA TYR A 275 3.14 -21.10 19.19
C TYR A 275 2.58 -21.38 17.80
N PHE A 276 1.28 -21.69 17.69
CA PHE A 276 0.62 -21.76 16.38
C PHE A 276 0.76 -20.44 15.61
N GLY A 277 0.45 -19.31 16.25
CA GLY A 277 0.60 -17.98 15.65
C GLY A 277 2.04 -17.71 15.19
N TRP A 278 3.04 -18.04 16.02
CA TRP A 278 4.45 -17.86 15.66
C TRP A 278 4.88 -18.72 14.47
N VAL A 279 4.53 -20.01 14.48
CA VAL A 279 4.88 -20.92 13.39
C VAL A 279 4.18 -20.51 12.08
N ALA A 280 2.89 -20.15 12.15
CA ALA A 280 2.15 -19.62 11.01
C ALA A 280 2.74 -18.29 10.51
N SER A 281 3.13 -17.39 11.42
CA SER A 281 3.77 -16.13 11.05
C SER A 281 5.13 -16.31 10.39
N ILE A 282 5.96 -17.24 10.87
CA ILE A 282 7.28 -17.50 10.27
C ILE A 282 7.10 -18.17 8.91
N GLY A 283 6.36 -19.28 8.85
CA GLY A 283 6.23 -20.11 7.65
C GLY A 283 5.29 -19.50 6.60
N PHE A 284 4.03 -19.25 6.97
CA PHE A 284 3.02 -18.81 6.03
C PHE A 284 3.13 -17.29 5.73
N VAL A 285 3.15 -16.44 6.75
CA VAL A 285 3.21 -14.97 6.53
C VAL A 285 4.60 -14.53 6.03
N GLY A 286 5.66 -15.01 6.67
CA GLY A 286 7.05 -14.67 6.35
C GLY A 286 7.55 -15.34 5.07
N PHE A 287 7.77 -16.65 5.09
CA PHE A 287 8.42 -17.34 3.96
C PHE A 287 7.51 -17.56 2.75
N ALA A 288 6.25 -17.95 2.93
CA ALA A 288 5.38 -18.28 1.79
C ALA A 288 4.79 -17.03 1.11
N MET A 289 4.33 -16.05 1.91
CA MET A 289 3.60 -14.89 1.40
C MET A 289 4.46 -13.63 1.32
N MET A 290 5.66 -13.63 1.95
CA MET A 290 6.57 -12.49 2.00
C MET A 290 5.90 -11.19 2.50
N ALA A 291 4.85 -11.35 3.29
CA ALA A 291 3.99 -10.26 3.74
C ALA A 291 4.58 -9.64 5.01
N GLN A 292 5.57 -8.76 4.82
CA GLN A 292 6.31 -8.17 5.93
C GLN A 292 6.15 -6.65 5.98
N PRO A 293 5.44 -6.13 6.99
CA PRO A 293 5.42 -4.71 7.28
C PRO A 293 6.81 -4.21 7.63
N SER A 294 7.19 -3.05 7.09
CA SER A 294 8.53 -2.45 7.22
C SER A 294 8.43 -0.96 7.52
N ILE A 295 9.50 -0.37 8.06
CA ILE A 295 9.57 1.08 8.26
C ILE A 295 9.45 1.86 6.96
N THR A 296 9.88 1.31 5.82
CA THR A 296 9.81 2.01 4.52
C THR A 296 8.37 2.40 4.18
N GLN A 297 7.40 1.52 4.46
CA GLN A 297 5.98 1.79 4.21
C GLN A 297 5.44 2.91 5.10
N VAL A 298 5.91 2.98 6.35
CA VAL A 298 5.58 4.10 7.25
C VAL A 298 6.11 5.40 6.67
N LEU A 299 7.38 5.43 6.23
CA LEU A 299 7.99 6.61 5.60
C LEU A 299 7.25 7.02 4.33
N THR A 300 6.84 6.04 3.50
CA THR A 300 6.04 6.28 2.29
C THR A 300 4.69 6.90 2.63
N TRP A 301 4.00 6.45 3.69
CA TRP A 301 2.73 7.05 4.10
C TRP A 301 2.88 8.49 4.57
N PHE A 302 3.94 8.80 5.35
CA PHE A 302 4.24 10.19 5.73
C PHE A 302 4.49 11.08 4.51
N HIS A 303 5.21 10.60 3.50
CA HIS A 303 5.44 11.33 2.26
C HIS A 303 4.18 11.46 1.41
N ALA A 304 3.37 10.41 1.32
CA ALA A 304 2.13 10.40 0.55
C ALA A 304 1.10 11.40 1.12
N LEU A 305 1.10 11.61 2.44
CA LEU A 305 0.27 12.62 3.10
C LEU A 305 0.70 14.06 2.76
N LEU A 306 1.99 14.29 2.49
CA LEU A 306 2.58 15.63 2.32
C LEU A 306 2.76 16.06 0.86
N PHE A 307 3.12 15.14 -0.04
CA PHE A 307 3.58 15.49 -1.39
C PHE A 307 2.56 15.13 -2.47
N HIS A 308 2.20 13.85 -2.67
CA HIS A 308 1.07 13.43 -3.52
C HIS A 308 0.69 11.98 -3.21
N TRP A 309 -0.60 11.67 -3.09
CA TRP A 309 -1.10 10.34 -2.71
C TRP A 309 -1.37 9.45 -3.95
N GLN A 310 -0.62 8.36 -4.13
CA GLN A 310 -0.83 7.37 -5.21
C GLN A 310 -1.30 6.01 -4.67
N TRP A 311 -2.62 5.79 -4.56
CA TRP A 311 -3.24 4.54 -4.09
C TRP A 311 -2.77 3.29 -4.86
N LYS A 312 -2.45 3.44 -6.15
CA LYS A 312 -2.14 2.32 -7.05
C LYS A 312 -0.92 1.52 -6.60
N LEU A 313 0.12 2.17 -6.06
CA LEU A 313 1.33 1.49 -5.63
C LEU A 313 1.09 0.61 -4.40
N PHE A 314 0.24 1.08 -3.48
CA PHE A 314 -0.09 0.35 -2.25
C PHE A 314 -1.05 -0.82 -2.50
N LEU A 315 -1.91 -0.73 -3.53
CA LEU A 315 -2.83 -1.81 -3.93
C LEU A 315 -2.13 -2.97 -4.66
N THR A 316 -0.88 -2.80 -5.10
CA THR A 316 -0.14 -3.85 -5.81
C THR A 316 0.22 -5.04 -4.91
N ASP A 317 0.41 -4.82 -3.61
CA ASP A 317 0.65 -5.89 -2.63
C ASP A 317 -0.58 -6.10 -1.72
N PRO A 318 -1.46 -7.05 -2.04
CA PRO A 318 -2.69 -7.27 -1.28
C PRO A 318 -2.44 -7.71 0.16
N TYR A 319 -1.38 -8.47 0.42
CA TYR A 319 -1.12 -9.01 1.75
C TYR A 319 -0.64 -7.93 2.70
N ILE A 320 0.32 -7.11 2.26
CA ILE A 320 0.81 -5.96 3.02
C ILE A 320 -0.33 -4.96 3.26
N PHE A 321 -1.17 -4.71 2.25
CA PHE A 321 -2.34 -3.85 2.38
C PHE A 321 -3.27 -4.30 3.51
N ILE A 322 -3.70 -5.56 3.49
CA ILE A 322 -4.61 -6.13 4.51
C ILE A 322 -3.93 -6.15 5.89
N PHE A 323 -2.64 -6.49 5.93
CA PHE A 323 -1.91 -6.57 7.19
C PHE A 323 -1.80 -5.21 7.88
N TRP A 324 -1.59 -4.14 7.12
CA TRP A 324 -1.52 -2.78 7.66
C TRP A 324 -2.84 -2.30 8.25
N TRP A 325 -3.97 -2.56 7.58
CA TRP A 325 -5.29 -2.27 8.14
C TRP A 325 -5.51 -3.01 9.46
N PHE A 326 -5.14 -4.29 9.50
CA PHE A 326 -5.19 -5.07 10.72
C PHE A 326 -4.27 -4.49 11.81
N ILE A 327 -3.04 -4.08 11.49
CA ILE A 327 -2.09 -3.47 12.44
C ILE A 327 -2.66 -2.17 13.00
N ILE A 328 -3.17 -1.28 12.14
CA ILE A 328 -3.75 0.00 12.58
C ILE A 328 -4.88 -0.27 13.59
N ILE A 329 -5.85 -1.12 13.22
CA ILE A 329 -6.99 -1.44 14.09
C ILE A 329 -6.49 -2.02 15.42
N THR A 330 -5.60 -3.01 15.37
CA THR A 330 -5.16 -3.71 16.59
C THR A 330 -4.27 -2.87 17.50
N VAL A 331 -3.48 -1.96 16.94
CA VAL A 331 -2.66 -1.01 17.71
C VAL A 331 -3.54 -0.07 18.53
N PHE A 332 -4.64 0.44 17.99
CA PHE A 332 -5.57 1.27 18.77
C PHE A 332 -6.40 0.46 19.77
N VAL A 333 -6.74 -0.79 19.45
CA VAL A 333 -7.55 -1.61 20.37
C VAL A 333 -6.72 -2.14 21.55
N TRP A 334 -5.55 -2.74 21.29
CA TRP A 334 -4.75 -3.44 22.30
C TRP A 334 -3.30 -2.96 22.43
N GLY A 335 -2.84 -2.11 21.51
CA GLY A 335 -1.43 -1.72 21.39
C GLY A 335 -0.65 -2.61 20.42
N ARG A 336 0.59 -2.18 20.12
CA ARG A 336 1.47 -2.85 19.16
C ARG A 336 1.86 -4.29 19.52
N GLY A 337 1.67 -4.71 20.77
CA GLY A 337 2.12 -6.02 21.24
C GLY A 337 1.42 -7.20 20.56
N LEU A 338 0.21 -7.03 20.04
CA LEU A 338 -0.44 -8.08 19.25
C LEU A 338 0.33 -8.33 17.95
N PHE A 339 0.67 -7.27 17.23
CA PHE A 339 1.50 -7.42 16.03
C PHE A 339 2.93 -7.86 16.37
N CYS A 340 3.67 -7.08 17.16
CA CYS A 340 5.09 -7.34 17.43
C CYS A 340 5.34 -8.65 18.19
N GLY A 341 4.42 -9.06 19.07
CA GLY A 341 4.54 -10.24 19.91
C GLY A 341 4.00 -11.52 19.26
N TRP A 342 2.87 -11.47 18.56
CA TRP A 342 2.17 -12.66 18.07
C TRP A 342 2.28 -12.87 16.57
N LEU A 343 2.36 -11.80 15.78
CA LEU A 343 2.17 -11.87 14.32
C LEU A 343 3.42 -11.54 13.49
N CYS A 344 4.30 -10.70 14.01
CA CYS A 344 5.52 -10.30 13.33
C CYS A 344 6.39 -11.54 13.05
N PRO A 345 6.70 -11.88 11.78
CA PRO A 345 7.47 -13.09 11.45
C PRO A 345 8.84 -13.11 12.13
N PHE A 346 9.57 -11.99 12.06
CA PHE A 346 10.90 -11.89 12.67
C PHE A 346 10.85 -11.89 14.21
N GLY A 347 9.88 -11.19 14.80
CA GLY A 347 9.66 -11.24 16.25
C GLY A 347 9.37 -12.67 16.73
N SER A 348 8.47 -13.35 16.03
CA SER A 348 8.11 -14.75 16.30
C SER A 348 9.31 -15.69 16.17
N LEU A 349 10.16 -15.49 15.14
CA LEU A 349 11.38 -16.26 14.93
C LEU A 349 12.36 -16.09 16.10
N THR A 350 12.68 -14.85 16.47
CA THR A 350 13.64 -14.55 17.54
C THR A 350 13.17 -15.05 18.91
N GLU A 351 11.88 -15.00 19.19
CA GLU A 351 11.30 -15.57 20.40
C GLU A 351 11.30 -17.10 20.42
N LEU A 352 10.95 -17.71 19.30
CA LEU A 352 10.97 -19.16 19.18
C LEU A 352 12.39 -19.68 19.38
N LEU A 353 13.40 -18.99 18.83
CA LEU A 353 14.82 -19.26 19.08
C LEU A 353 15.17 -19.14 20.57
N TYR A 354 14.71 -18.09 21.26
CA TYR A 354 14.93 -17.94 22.70
C TYR A 354 14.36 -19.13 23.50
N LYS A 355 13.13 -19.56 23.19
CA LYS A 355 12.50 -20.71 23.88
C LYS A 355 13.14 -22.04 23.54
N VAL A 356 13.55 -22.25 22.29
CA VAL A 356 14.26 -23.45 21.85
C VAL A 356 15.64 -23.51 22.49
N GLY A 357 16.39 -22.41 22.49
CA GLY A 357 17.69 -22.33 23.17
C GLY A 357 17.62 -22.69 24.65
N GLY A 358 16.59 -22.19 25.35
CA GLY A 358 16.34 -22.56 26.75
C GLY A 358 16.11 -24.07 26.94
N ARG A 359 15.35 -24.72 26.04
CA ARG A 359 15.11 -26.17 26.06
C ARG A 359 16.35 -27.00 25.69
N LEU A 360 17.23 -26.46 24.87
CA LEU A 360 18.51 -27.09 24.47
C LEU A 360 19.62 -26.92 25.51
N GLY A 361 19.31 -26.45 26.72
CA GLY A 361 20.26 -26.33 27.83
C GLY A 361 20.99 -24.99 27.93
N LEU A 362 20.69 -24.02 27.05
CA LEU A 362 21.27 -22.67 27.13
C LEU A 362 20.60 -21.79 28.20
N ALA A 363 19.59 -22.29 28.92
CA ALA A 363 18.85 -21.54 29.95
C ALA A 363 19.77 -20.89 30.99
N ARG A 364 20.88 -21.54 31.37
CA ARG A 364 21.89 -20.99 32.30
C ARG A 364 22.62 -19.75 31.79
N PHE A 365 22.67 -19.57 30.47
CA PHE A 365 23.31 -18.42 29.81
C PHE A 365 22.30 -17.37 29.38
N GLN A 366 21.00 -17.60 29.59
CA GLN A 366 19.98 -16.63 29.25
C GLN A 366 19.95 -15.52 30.29
N PHE A 367 19.92 -14.27 29.82
CA PHE A 367 20.00 -13.11 30.71
C PHE A 367 19.05 -11.98 30.29
N LEU A 368 18.68 -11.23 31.32
CA LEU A 368 17.96 -9.97 31.25
C LEU A 368 18.97 -8.84 31.43
N LEU A 369 18.88 -7.79 30.60
CA LEU A 369 19.82 -6.67 30.73
C LEU A 369 19.56 -5.92 32.04
N PRO A 370 20.60 -5.39 32.70
CA PRO A 370 20.39 -4.48 33.82
C PRO A 370 19.48 -3.31 33.43
N GLU A 371 18.55 -2.94 34.32
CA GLU A 371 17.49 -1.95 34.06
C GLU A 371 18.04 -0.62 33.53
N ARG A 372 19.17 -0.14 34.07
CA ARG A 372 19.86 1.08 33.60
C ARG A 372 20.29 1.00 32.13
N ILE A 373 20.83 -0.14 31.71
CA ILE A 373 21.28 -0.36 30.34
C ILE A 373 20.07 -0.52 29.43
N HIS A 374 19.06 -1.31 29.86
CA HIS A 374 17.81 -1.47 29.13
C HIS A 374 17.13 -0.12 28.84
N HIS A 375 17.03 0.76 29.84
CA HIS A 375 16.42 2.08 29.68
C HIS A 375 17.14 2.98 28.68
N ARG A 376 18.46 2.87 28.54
CA ARG A 376 19.22 3.62 27.53
C ARG A 376 19.10 2.99 26.15
N LEU A 377 19.30 1.67 26.04
CA LEU A 377 19.27 0.95 24.77
C LEU A 377 17.89 0.97 24.12
N LYS A 378 16.79 1.00 24.89
CA LYS A 378 15.45 1.09 24.30
C LYS A 378 15.19 2.40 23.55
N TRP A 379 15.92 3.47 23.87
CA TRP A 379 15.81 4.74 23.13
C TRP A 379 16.49 4.68 21.76
N LEU A 380 17.40 3.72 21.53
CA LEU A 380 18.11 3.57 20.26
C LEU A 380 17.15 3.36 19.09
N LYS A 381 16.16 2.48 19.21
CA LYS A 381 15.14 2.26 18.15
C LYS A 381 14.35 3.53 17.81
N TYR A 382 14.08 4.40 18.79
CA TYR A 382 13.41 5.67 18.55
C TYR A 382 14.35 6.64 17.84
N GLY A 383 15.62 6.69 18.25
CA GLY A 383 16.66 7.46 17.54
C GLY A 383 16.82 7.02 16.08
N ILE A 384 16.86 5.71 15.81
CA ILE A 384 16.90 5.17 14.44
C ILE A 384 15.64 5.58 13.67
N PHE A 385 14.45 5.45 14.26
CA PHE A 385 13.19 5.86 13.64
C PHE A 385 13.18 7.34 13.25
N TYR A 386 13.47 8.24 14.20
CA TYR A 386 13.48 9.69 13.93
C TYR A 386 14.61 10.07 12.95
N GLY A 387 15.75 9.40 12.99
CA GLY A 387 16.83 9.58 12.02
C GLY A 387 16.41 9.19 10.61
N LEU A 388 15.78 8.02 10.43
CA LEU A 388 15.24 7.58 9.13
C LEU A 388 14.15 8.53 8.62
N LEU A 389 13.27 8.99 9.51
CA LEU A 389 12.24 9.97 9.18
C LEU A 389 12.87 11.29 8.71
N ALA A 390 13.87 11.82 9.44
CA ALA A 390 14.59 13.03 9.06
C ALA A 390 15.27 12.87 7.69
N VAL A 391 16.00 11.78 7.46
CA VAL A 391 16.67 11.51 6.18
C VAL A 391 15.68 11.38 5.03
N SER A 392 14.50 10.80 5.28
CA SER A 392 13.49 10.62 4.23
C SER A 392 12.99 11.94 3.64
N PHE A 393 12.96 13.02 4.42
CA PHE A 393 12.63 14.36 3.91
C PHE A 393 13.68 14.94 2.97
N PHE A 394 14.95 14.53 3.08
CA PHE A 394 16.03 14.98 2.19
C PHE A 394 16.19 14.06 0.97
N SER A 395 16.07 12.75 1.16
CA SER A 395 16.19 11.76 0.08
C SER A 395 15.49 10.45 0.43
N MET A 396 14.43 10.12 -0.32
CA MET A 396 13.73 8.84 -0.17
C MET A 396 14.66 7.65 -0.47
N GLY A 397 15.49 7.75 -1.51
CA GLY A 397 16.42 6.67 -1.87
C GLY A 397 17.49 6.40 -0.81
N LEU A 398 17.98 7.43 -0.11
CA LEU A 398 18.91 7.25 1.01
C LEU A 398 18.20 6.63 2.22
N ALA A 399 16.98 7.07 2.52
CA ALA A 399 16.20 6.51 3.61
C ALA A 399 15.87 5.03 3.39
N GLU A 400 15.57 4.61 2.18
CA GLU A 400 15.37 3.20 1.83
C GLU A 400 16.64 2.35 2.00
N LYS A 401 17.81 2.89 1.66
CA LYS A 401 19.11 2.22 1.91
C LYS A 401 19.41 2.09 3.40
N LEU A 402 19.15 3.14 4.19
CA LEU A 402 19.36 3.10 5.64
C LEU A 402 18.31 2.23 6.36
N ALA A 403 17.10 2.10 5.80
CA ALA A 403 16.06 1.20 6.30
C ALA A 403 16.45 -0.29 6.21
N GLU A 404 17.54 -0.63 5.52
CA GLU A 404 18.12 -1.97 5.53
C GLU A 404 18.70 -2.40 6.89
N VAL A 405 18.71 -1.50 7.88
CA VAL A 405 18.83 -1.85 9.31
C VAL A 405 17.77 -2.87 9.75
N GLU A 406 16.66 -2.97 9.03
CA GLU A 406 15.65 -4.01 9.25
C GLU A 406 16.11 -5.36 8.67
N PRO A 407 16.23 -6.41 9.50
CA PRO A 407 16.69 -7.74 9.08
C PRO A 407 15.66 -8.48 8.22
N PHE A 408 14.46 -7.91 8.05
CA PHE A 408 13.30 -8.45 7.37
C PHE A 408 13.60 -8.85 5.92
N LYS A 409 14.11 -7.90 5.14
CA LYS A 409 14.45 -8.08 3.72
C LYS A 409 15.51 -9.18 3.53
N THR A 410 16.49 -9.23 4.41
CA THR A 410 17.57 -10.23 4.37
C THR A 410 17.10 -11.62 4.81
N THR A 411 16.21 -11.69 5.80
CA THR A 411 15.74 -12.97 6.37
C THR A 411 14.71 -13.66 5.48
N PHE A 412 13.69 -12.93 5.03
CA PHE A 412 12.52 -13.52 4.35
C PHE A 412 12.46 -13.23 2.85
N LEU A 413 12.94 -12.06 2.41
CA LEU A 413 12.75 -11.59 1.02
C LEU A 413 13.86 -12.05 0.07
N ILE A 414 15.12 -11.83 0.44
CA ILE A 414 16.30 -12.17 -0.38
C ILE A 414 16.89 -13.53 0.04
N GLY A 415 16.81 -13.84 1.34
CA GLY A 415 17.46 -14.99 1.95
C GLY A 415 18.90 -14.69 2.37
N MET A 416 19.31 -15.31 3.48
CA MET A 416 20.61 -15.05 4.13
C MET A 416 21.82 -15.42 3.25
N PHE A 417 21.67 -16.36 2.32
CA PHE A 417 22.77 -16.85 1.47
C PHE A 417 22.90 -16.11 0.12
N ASN A 418 21.86 -15.38 -0.29
CA ASN A 418 21.85 -14.66 -1.56
C ASN A 418 22.26 -13.18 -1.42
N ARG A 419 22.48 -12.72 -0.17
CA ARG A 419 22.80 -11.33 0.13
C ARG A 419 24.28 -11.15 0.48
N ALA A 420 24.80 -9.94 0.26
CA ALA A 420 26.15 -9.59 0.63
C ALA A 420 26.44 -9.87 2.12
N TRP A 421 27.64 -10.37 2.40
CA TRP A 421 28.04 -10.90 3.70
C TRP A 421 27.80 -9.97 4.90
N PRO A 422 27.88 -8.61 4.83
CA PRO A 422 27.65 -7.77 6.00
C PRO A 422 26.22 -7.87 6.53
N TYR A 423 25.23 -7.96 5.64
CA TYR A 423 23.82 -8.09 6.02
C TYR A 423 23.54 -9.46 6.62
N THR A 424 24.16 -10.50 6.08
CA THR A 424 24.04 -11.87 6.59
C THR A 424 24.66 -11.99 7.97
N LEU A 425 25.85 -11.42 8.17
CA LEU A 425 26.51 -11.37 9.48
C LEU A 425 25.65 -10.61 10.49
N PHE A 426 25.09 -9.46 10.10
CA PHE A 426 24.19 -8.69 10.95
C PHE A 426 22.97 -9.51 11.42
N VAL A 427 22.28 -10.19 10.50
CA VAL A 427 21.15 -11.07 10.85
C VAL A 427 21.62 -12.24 11.73
N ALA A 428 22.74 -12.89 11.39
CA ALA A 428 23.28 -14.01 12.16
C ALA A 428 23.61 -13.62 13.61
N VAL A 429 24.20 -12.43 13.82
CA VAL A 429 24.47 -11.88 15.16
C VAL A 429 23.16 -11.64 15.91
N LEU A 430 22.14 -11.06 15.27
CA LEU A 430 20.85 -10.82 15.91
C LEU A 430 20.14 -12.13 16.29
N LEU A 431 20.15 -13.14 15.41
CA LEU A 431 19.57 -14.46 15.68
C LEU A 431 20.35 -15.19 16.77
N GLY A 432 21.69 -15.12 16.75
CA GLY A 432 22.56 -15.68 17.80
C GLY A 432 22.30 -15.03 19.16
N LEU A 433 22.20 -13.69 19.22
CA LEU A 433 21.86 -12.97 20.44
C LEU A 433 20.45 -13.33 20.95
N SER A 434 19.52 -13.65 20.04
CA SER A 434 18.15 -14.07 20.39
C SER A 434 18.11 -15.41 21.12
N LEU A 435 19.17 -16.23 21.07
CA LEU A 435 19.26 -17.44 21.90
C LEU A 435 19.47 -17.12 23.39
N PHE A 436 20.11 -15.98 23.70
CA PHE A 436 20.50 -15.59 25.05
C PHE A 436 19.57 -14.54 25.68
N THR A 437 18.99 -13.65 24.89
CA THR A 437 18.04 -12.63 25.38
C THR A 437 16.78 -12.60 24.51
N GLU A 438 15.63 -12.36 25.15
CA GLU A 438 14.34 -12.34 24.45
C GLU A 438 14.26 -11.17 23.46
N ARG A 439 14.12 -11.44 22.16
CA ARG A 439 13.85 -10.46 21.08
C ARG A 439 14.75 -9.19 21.10
N PRO A 440 16.09 -9.30 21.04
CA PRO A 440 17.00 -8.16 21.13
C PRO A 440 16.73 -7.06 20.10
N PHE A 441 16.49 -7.46 18.84
CA PHE A 441 16.19 -6.53 17.76
C PHE A 441 14.90 -5.73 18.03
N CYS A 442 13.82 -6.41 18.42
CA CYS A 442 12.53 -5.76 18.65
C CYS A 442 12.58 -4.80 19.86
N LYS A 443 13.42 -5.07 20.87
CA LYS A 443 13.58 -4.21 22.04
C LYS A 443 14.40 -2.96 21.73
N TYR A 444 15.48 -3.09 20.96
CA TYR A 444 16.52 -2.05 20.91
C TYR A 444 16.78 -1.43 19.54
N LEU A 445 16.54 -2.13 18.43
CA LEU A 445 16.92 -1.66 17.09
C LEU A 445 15.75 -1.42 16.14
N CYS A 446 14.60 -2.06 16.36
CA CYS A 446 13.49 -2.08 15.39
C CYS A 446 12.79 -0.70 15.22
N PRO A 447 12.99 0.01 14.09
CA PRO A 447 12.38 1.33 13.88
C PRO A 447 10.87 1.23 13.64
N LEU A 448 10.39 0.18 12.96
CA LEU A 448 8.96 -0.10 12.84
C LEU A 448 8.29 -0.27 14.22
N GLY A 449 8.97 -0.95 15.16
CA GLY A 449 8.49 -1.11 16.53
C GLY A 449 8.38 0.21 17.27
N ALA A 450 9.31 1.14 17.03
CA ALA A 450 9.26 2.50 17.56
C ALA A 450 8.10 3.32 16.95
N ALA A 451 7.89 3.22 15.64
CA ALA A 451 6.77 3.88 14.96
C ALA A 451 5.41 3.42 15.50
N LEU A 452 5.22 2.10 15.69
CA LEU A 452 3.98 1.52 16.24
C LEU A 452 3.81 1.78 17.75
N ALA A 453 4.89 2.09 18.47
CA ALA A 453 4.83 2.39 19.89
C ALA A 453 4.17 3.74 20.20
N ILE A 454 4.29 4.72 19.31
CA ILE A 454 3.68 6.05 19.48
C ILE A 454 2.14 5.97 19.60
N PRO A 455 1.40 5.43 18.61
CA PRO A 455 -0.06 5.33 18.68
C PRO A 455 -0.55 4.34 19.75
N THR A 456 0.30 3.40 20.18
CA THR A 456 -0.03 2.47 21.29
C THR A 456 -0.36 3.19 22.59
N THR A 457 0.08 4.44 22.77
CA THR A 457 -0.27 5.25 23.96
C THR A 457 -1.77 5.52 24.05
N PHE A 458 -2.48 5.58 22.91
CA PHE A 458 -3.92 5.86 22.82
C PHE A 458 -4.78 4.60 22.83
N ARG A 459 -4.24 3.46 23.30
CA ARG A 459 -4.97 2.19 23.27
C ARG A 459 -6.24 2.20 24.14
N TRP A 460 -7.30 1.54 23.68
CA TRP A 460 -8.54 1.42 24.44
C TRP A 460 -8.48 0.36 25.55
N PHE A 461 -7.92 -0.82 25.28
CA PHE A 461 -7.99 -1.96 26.23
C PHE A 461 -6.61 -2.41 26.72
N GLY A 462 -6.32 -2.16 27.99
CA GLY A 462 -5.08 -2.57 28.65
C GLY A 462 -5.11 -3.95 29.29
N LEU A 463 -3.96 -4.34 29.84
CA LEU A 463 -3.84 -5.47 30.76
C LEU A 463 -4.32 -5.06 32.16
N LYS A 464 -5.03 -5.95 32.86
CA LYS A 464 -5.57 -5.67 34.20
C LYS A 464 -4.46 -5.69 35.26
N ARG A 465 -4.60 -4.82 36.26
CA ARG A 465 -3.72 -4.74 37.44
C ARG A 465 -4.56 -4.62 38.71
N LYS A 466 -4.03 -5.09 39.82
CA LYS A 466 -4.60 -4.88 41.16
C LYS A 466 -4.01 -3.61 41.76
N PRO A 467 -4.69 -2.93 42.70
CA PRO A 467 -4.08 -1.86 43.47
C PRO A 467 -2.78 -2.30 44.16
N ALA A 468 -2.73 -3.51 44.71
CA ALA A 468 -1.52 -4.09 45.32
C ALA A 468 -0.37 -4.40 44.33
N CYS A 469 -0.61 -4.31 43.02
CA CYS A 469 0.43 -4.58 42.03
C CYS A 469 1.51 -3.50 41.95
N THR A 470 1.26 -2.30 42.49
CA THR A 470 2.23 -1.21 42.50
C THR A 470 3.39 -1.45 43.47
N THR A 471 3.16 -2.23 44.52
CA THR A 471 4.18 -2.58 45.52
C THR A 471 4.77 -3.97 45.32
N CYS A 472 4.00 -4.91 44.77
CA CYS A 472 4.40 -6.32 44.68
C CYS A 472 5.49 -6.61 43.63
N THR A 473 5.40 -6.00 42.44
CA THR A 473 6.31 -6.14 41.28
C THR A 473 6.80 -7.56 40.90
N ALA A 474 6.26 -8.64 41.46
CA ALA A 474 6.78 -10.01 41.30
C ALA A 474 6.78 -10.50 39.84
N CYS A 475 5.85 -10.02 39.02
CA CYS A 475 5.80 -10.34 37.60
C CYS A 475 6.88 -9.62 36.76
N ALA A 476 7.54 -8.58 37.29
CA ALA A 476 8.58 -7.84 36.58
C ALA A 476 9.83 -8.70 36.34
N ALA A 477 10.22 -9.52 37.32
CA ALA A 477 11.35 -10.44 37.20
C ALA A 477 11.20 -11.48 36.06
N GLY A 478 9.96 -11.82 35.70
CA GLY A 478 9.64 -12.72 34.59
C GLY A 478 9.26 -12.02 33.28
N CYS A 479 9.36 -10.69 33.20
CA CYS A 479 9.00 -9.93 32.01
C CYS A 479 10.20 -9.84 31.05
N GLY A 480 10.24 -10.68 30.02
CA GLY A 480 11.34 -10.70 29.06
C GLY A 480 11.49 -9.44 28.20
N SER A 481 10.39 -8.70 28.01
CA SER A 481 10.41 -7.38 27.40
C SER A 481 10.83 -6.26 28.35
N GLN A 482 11.00 -6.53 29.65
CA GLN A 482 11.32 -5.55 30.70
C GLN A 482 10.39 -4.32 30.67
N ALA A 483 9.11 -4.57 30.41
CA ALA A 483 8.10 -3.51 30.25
C ALA A 483 7.42 -3.14 31.58
N ILE A 484 7.79 -3.76 32.71
CA ILE A 484 7.22 -3.49 34.03
C ILE A 484 8.28 -2.77 34.84
N ASP A 485 8.00 -1.54 35.27
CA ASP A 485 8.93 -0.72 36.05
C ASP A 485 8.97 -1.11 37.53
N ALA A 486 9.85 -0.44 38.28
CA ALA A 486 10.01 -0.61 39.73
C ALA A 486 8.73 -0.25 40.54
N GLN A 487 7.79 0.50 39.95
CA GLN A 487 6.49 0.86 40.54
C GLN A 487 5.39 -0.11 40.08
N GLY A 488 5.71 -1.17 39.36
CA GLY A 488 4.76 -2.16 38.88
C GLY A 488 3.81 -1.67 37.79
N VAL A 489 4.11 -0.54 37.15
CA VAL A 489 3.37 0.00 36.01
C VAL A 489 3.91 -0.64 34.73
N ILE A 490 3.00 -0.99 33.82
CA ILE A 490 3.36 -1.61 32.54
C ILE A 490 3.50 -0.53 31.46
N ASP A 491 4.70 -0.29 30.97
CA ASP A 491 4.96 0.53 29.79
C ASP A 491 4.43 -0.18 28.54
N GLN A 492 3.30 0.31 28.04
CA GLN A 492 2.58 -0.28 26.91
C GLN A 492 3.33 -0.13 25.60
N ARG A 493 4.20 0.89 25.50
CA ARG A 493 5.05 1.12 24.33
C ARG A 493 6.13 0.05 24.21
N GLU A 494 6.46 -0.63 25.30
CA GLU A 494 7.47 -1.68 25.36
C GLU A 494 6.87 -3.08 25.45
N CYS A 495 5.68 -3.22 26.04
CA CYS A 495 5.01 -4.50 26.23
C CYS A 495 4.73 -5.26 24.90
N MET A 496 5.16 -6.53 24.84
CA MET A 496 4.92 -7.43 23.70
C MET A 496 3.66 -8.29 23.87
N LEU A 497 2.83 -8.03 24.90
CA LEU A 497 1.58 -8.74 25.19
C LEU A 497 1.70 -10.28 25.20
N CYS A 498 2.78 -10.80 25.80
CA CYS A 498 3.02 -12.26 25.92
C CYS A 498 2.02 -12.97 26.87
N LEU A 499 1.31 -12.19 27.70
CA LEU A 499 0.33 -12.61 28.71
C LEU A 499 0.88 -13.40 29.91
N ASP A 500 2.19 -13.56 30.04
CA ASP A 500 2.79 -14.30 31.18
C ASP A 500 2.49 -13.64 32.54
N CYS A 501 2.50 -12.29 32.59
CA CYS A 501 2.12 -11.55 33.78
C CYS A 501 0.62 -11.70 34.12
N MET A 502 -0.23 -11.89 33.10
CA MET A 502 -1.66 -12.14 33.30
C MET A 502 -1.92 -13.56 33.78
N VAL A 503 -1.13 -14.57 33.34
CA VAL A 503 -1.22 -15.93 33.90
C VAL A 503 -0.87 -15.90 35.38
N MET A 504 0.19 -15.20 35.75
CA MET A 504 0.53 -15.00 37.16
C MET A 504 -0.56 -14.22 37.92
N TYR A 505 -1.23 -13.26 37.28
CA TYR A 505 -2.26 -12.42 37.92
C TYR A 505 -3.44 -13.23 38.49
N TYR A 506 -3.87 -14.30 37.80
CA TYR A 506 -4.99 -15.15 38.22
C TYR A 506 -4.56 -16.42 38.98
N ASP A 507 -3.26 -16.72 39.07
CA ASP A 507 -2.76 -17.92 39.74
C ASP A 507 -2.69 -17.72 41.26
N GLU A 508 -3.49 -18.52 41.97
CA GLU A 508 -3.62 -18.54 43.44
C GLU A 508 -2.32 -18.89 44.19
N HIS A 509 -1.41 -19.63 43.54
CA HIS A 509 -0.13 -20.03 44.11
C HIS A 509 1.00 -19.06 43.75
N ALA A 510 0.91 -18.42 42.59
CA ALA A 510 1.98 -17.57 42.07
C ALA A 510 1.83 -16.07 42.35
N CYS A 511 0.59 -15.55 42.42
CA CYS A 511 0.34 -14.14 42.68
C CYS A 511 0.50 -13.84 44.19
N PRO A 512 1.44 -13.00 44.65
CA PRO A 512 1.67 -12.81 46.09
C PRO A 512 0.42 -12.36 46.87
N PRO A 513 -0.41 -11.41 46.38
CA PRO A 513 -1.67 -11.07 47.05
C PRO A 513 -2.64 -12.26 47.19
N LEU A 514 -2.78 -13.11 46.16
CA LEU A 514 -3.68 -14.27 46.21
C LEU A 514 -3.10 -15.39 47.07
N SER A 515 -1.79 -15.60 47.02
CA SER A 515 -1.08 -16.60 47.84
C SER A 515 -1.18 -16.26 49.33
N GLN A 516 -1.06 -14.97 49.69
CA GLN A 516 -1.26 -14.49 51.06
C GLN A 516 -2.71 -14.68 51.52
N GLU A 517 -3.69 -14.29 50.69
CA GLU A 517 -5.11 -14.49 50.98
C GLU A 517 -5.45 -15.96 51.17
N ARG A 518 -4.96 -16.85 50.29
CA ARG A 518 -5.17 -18.29 50.36
C ARG A 518 -4.67 -18.87 51.67
N LYS A 519 -3.41 -18.58 52.01
CA LYS A 519 -2.79 -19.05 53.26
C LYS A 519 -3.54 -18.55 54.49
N ARG A 520 -4.08 -17.32 54.45
CA ARG A 520 -4.91 -16.78 55.55
C ARG A 520 -6.23 -17.56 55.67
N ARG A 521 -6.91 -17.84 54.56
CA ARG A 521 -8.17 -18.61 54.55
C ARG A 521 -7.97 -20.05 54.98
N GLU A 522 -6.92 -20.71 54.48
CA GLU A 522 -6.52 -22.07 54.88
C GLU A 522 -6.27 -22.15 56.40
N ARG A 523 -5.54 -21.18 56.97
CA ARG A 523 -5.31 -21.12 58.43
C ARG A 523 -6.58 -20.86 59.23
N ALA A 524 -7.52 -20.10 58.68
CA ALA A 524 -8.78 -19.77 59.33
C ALA A 524 -9.89 -20.81 59.09
N GLY A 525 -9.62 -21.90 58.35
CA GLY A 525 -10.63 -22.90 57.99
C GLY A 525 -11.75 -22.37 57.06
N LEU A 526 -11.52 -21.26 56.37
CA LEU A 526 -12.51 -20.66 55.47
C LEU A 526 -12.50 -21.36 54.10
N PRO A 527 -13.65 -21.48 53.41
CA PRO A 527 -13.70 -22.09 52.08
C PRO A 527 -12.91 -21.28 51.06
N LEU A 528 -12.16 -21.98 50.19
CA LEU A 528 -11.50 -21.38 49.04
C LEU A 528 -12.49 -21.32 47.87
N THR A 529 -12.90 -20.11 47.52
CA THR A 529 -13.71 -19.85 46.32
C THR A 529 -12.81 -19.75 45.08
N PRO A 530 -13.35 -19.90 43.86
CA PRO A 530 -12.56 -19.66 42.67
C PRO A 530 -12.23 -18.16 42.50
N VAL A 531 -11.13 -17.85 41.81
CA VAL A 531 -10.76 -16.48 41.45
C VAL A 531 -11.66 -15.93 40.34
N GLY A 532 -12.29 -14.78 40.60
CA GLY A 532 -13.18 -14.06 39.69
C GLY A 532 -12.47 -13.31 38.56
N SER A 533 -13.24 -12.64 37.69
CA SER A 533 -12.73 -11.84 36.56
C SER A 533 -12.03 -10.53 36.96
N ASP A 534 -12.22 -10.10 38.20
CA ASP A 534 -11.51 -9.03 38.90
C ASP A 534 -10.17 -9.51 39.50
N GLY A 535 -9.89 -10.81 39.35
CA GLY A 535 -8.71 -11.50 39.82
C GLY A 535 -8.69 -11.75 41.32
N TYR A 536 -9.78 -11.54 42.06
CA TYR A 536 -9.84 -11.82 43.50
C TYR A 536 -10.67 -13.08 43.76
N TYR A 537 -10.50 -13.68 44.93
CA TYR A 537 -11.39 -14.74 45.39
C TYR A 537 -12.84 -14.22 45.46
N ILE A 538 -13.79 -14.93 44.85
CA ILE A 538 -15.21 -14.55 44.90
C ILE A 538 -15.67 -14.52 46.37
N PRO A 539 -16.26 -13.42 46.87
CA PRO A 539 -16.71 -13.34 48.25
C PRO A 539 -17.85 -14.32 48.53
N ILE A 540 -17.81 -14.99 49.68
CA ILE A 540 -18.91 -15.83 50.16
C ILE A 540 -19.87 -14.89 50.91
N VAL A 541 -21.00 -14.57 50.29
CA VAL A 541 -22.08 -13.83 50.97
C VAL A 541 -22.92 -14.84 51.73
N ALA A 542 -22.92 -14.78 53.06
CA ALA A 542 -23.84 -15.58 53.86
C ALA A 542 -25.27 -15.08 53.61
N LEU A 543 -26.13 -15.93 53.05
CA LEU A 543 -27.56 -15.64 52.95
C LEU A 543 -28.17 -15.72 54.36
N PRO A 544 -28.99 -14.75 54.79
CA PRO A 544 -29.69 -14.85 56.06
C PRO A 544 -30.61 -16.07 56.04
N VAL A 545 -30.53 -16.90 57.08
CA VAL A 545 -31.39 -18.07 57.27
C VAL A 545 -32.83 -17.58 57.31
N SER A 546 -33.65 -17.97 56.34
CA SER A 546 -35.10 -17.77 56.42
C SER A 546 -35.60 -18.55 57.64
N GLN A 547 -36.03 -17.83 58.69
CA GLN A 547 -36.63 -18.46 59.86
C GLN A 547 -37.82 -19.30 59.40
N PRO A 548 -37.93 -20.57 59.85
CA PRO A 548 -39.10 -21.38 59.54
C PRO A 548 -40.33 -20.65 60.06
N ARG A 549 -41.29 -20.45 59.16
CA ARG A 549 -42.58 -19.84 59.45
C ARG A 549 -43.25 -20.73 60.51
N LEU A 550 -43.32 -20.25 61.76
CA LEU A 550 -44.11 -20.90 62.80
C LEU A 550 -45.54 -20.96 62.29
N GLU A 551 -46.01 -22.17 61.97
CA GLU A 551 -47.43 -22.42 61.78
C GLU A 551 -48.12 -22.17 63.12
N PRO A 552 -49.19 -21.36 63.17
CA PRO A 552 -49.94 -21.18 64.40
C PRO A 552 -50.58 -22.53 64.77
N GLU A 553 -50.29 -23.01 65.98
CA GLU A 553 -51.06 -24.09 66.61
C GLU A 553 -52.54 -23.67 66.75
N ALA A 554 -53.41 -24.67 66.60
CA ALA A 554 -54.85 -24.60 66.35
C ALA A 554 -55.68 -23.71 67.27
#